data_AF-A0A969ST78-F1
#
_entry.id   AF-A0A969ST78-F1
#
_cell.length_a   1.000
_cell.length_b   1.000
_cell.length_c   1.000
_cell.angle_alpha   90.00
_cell.angle_beta   90.00
_cell.angle_gamma   90.00
#
_symmetry.space_group_name_H-M   'P 1'
#
loop_
_entity.id
_entity.type
_entity.pdbx_description
1 polymer ?
#
loop_
_entity_poly.entity_id
_entity_poly.type
_entity_poly.pdbx_seq_one_letter_code
_entity_poly.pdbx_strand_id
1 'polypeptide(L)'
;MAKSKGNEMDKQILELIKIAKTKKEEISKAEKPNWKTNCTFKYNQDNAQSTNIQIATDIAALVAILGFLYSQSMYFDKAATTLGVDVKFTWGGSSLDDWRDDIQTRINKIQINKKKAELELVESRLEKLVSPELRAQIELEEISAMLGK
;
A
#
# COMPACT_ATOMS: atom_id res chain seq x y z
N MET A 1 -4.58 -42.54 -19.21
CA MET A 1 -5.01 -41.14 -19.42
C MET A 1 -4.88 -40.23 -18.17
N ALA A 2 -4.56 -40.74 -16.97
CA ALA A 2 -4.46 -39.91 -15.75
C ALA A 2 -3.15 -39.09 -15.61
N LYS A 3 -2.01 -39.55 -16.17
CA LYS A 3 -0.71 -38.86 -16.07
C LYS A 3 -0.64 -37.48 -16.76
N SER A 4 -1.49 -37.22 -17.75
CA SER A 4 -1.47 -35.95 -18.51
C SER A 4 -2.16 -34.80 -17.76
N LYS A 5 -3.20 -35.07 -16.94
CA LYS A 5 -3.90 -34.03 -16.17
C LYS A 5 -3.09 -33.50 -14.99
N GLY A 6 -2.31 -34.36 -14.31
CA GLY A 6 -1.43 -33.94 -13.21
C GLY A 6 -0.31 -33.00 -13.69
N ASN A 7 0.29 -33.29 -14.83
CA ASN A 7 1.37 -32.48 -15.41
C ASN A 7 0.89 -31.08 -15.84
N GLU A 8 -0.33 -30.97 -16.39
CA GLU A 8 -0.88 -29.66 -16.77
C GLU A 8 -1.24 -28.81 -15.54
N MET A 9 -1.77 -29.44 -14.49
CA MET A 9 -2.07 -28.76 -13.22
C MET A 9 -0.79 -28.28 -12.53
N ASP A 10 0.27 -29.09 -12.53
CA ASP A 10 1.57 -28.73 -11.96
C ASP A 10 2.23 -27.56 -12.71
N LYS A 11 2.10 -27.50 -14.05
CA LYS A 11 2.55 -26.34 -14.84
C LYS A 11 1.79 -25.07 -14.47
N GLN A 12 0.48 -25.16 -14.31
CA GLN A 12 -0.34 -24.02 -13.89
C GLN A 12 0.04 -23.54 -12.48
N ILE A 13 0.31 -24.46 -11.55
CA ILE A 13 0.76 -24.14 -10.19
C ILE A 13 2.12 -23.43 -10.23
N LEU A 14 3.09 -23.93 -11.02
CA LEU A 14 4.39 -23.30 -11.22
C LEU A 14 4.27 -21.87 -11.74
N GLU A 15 3.45 -21.67 -12.76
CA GLU A 15 3.23 -20.34 -13.35
C GLU A 15 2.64 -19.36 -12.32
N LEU A 16 1.65 -19.81 -11.55
CA LEU A 16 1.03 -19.01 -10.50
C LEU A 16 1.99 -18.67 -9.37
N ILE A 17 2.86 -19.60 -8.96
CA ILE A 17 3.93 -19.36 -7.97
C ILE A 17 4.90 -18.29 -8.50
N LYS A 18 5.30 -18.39 -9.77
CA LYS A 18 6.20 -17.42 -10.40
C LYS A 18 5.57 -16.02 -10.45
N ILE A 19 4.31 -15.92 -10.86
CA ILE A 19 3.56 -14.65 -10.89
C ILE A 19 3.44 -14.04 -9.49
N ALA A 20 3.17 -14.86 -8.46
CA ALA A 20 3.09 -14.39 -7.08
C ALA A 20 4.43 -13.83 -6.59
N LYS A 21 5.54 -14.54 -6.84
CA LYS A 21 6.91 -14.08 -6.52
C LYS A 21 7.24 -12.75 -7.21
N THR A 22 7.02 -12.63 -8.52
CA THR A 22 7.26 -11.39 -9.27
C THR A 22 6.47 -10.21 -8.71
N LYS A 23 5.17 -10.38 -8.44
CA LYS A 23 4.34 -9.31 -7.86
C LYS A 23 4.83 -8.90 -6.47
N LYS A 24 5.32 -9.84 -5.66
CA LYS A 24 5.87 -9.55 -4.33
C LYS A 24 7.17 -8.73 -4.42
N GLU A 25 8.03 -9.04 -5.38
CA GLU A 25 9.26 -8.30 -5.65
C GLU A 25 9.01 -6.88 -6.18
N GLU A 26 8.01 -6.70 -7.05
CA GLU A 26 7.60 -5.37 -7.52
C GLU A 26 7.10 -4.51 -6.36
N ILE A 27 6.33 -5.10 -5.43
CA ILE A 27 5.80 -4.41 -4.27
C ILE A 27 6.88 -4.19 -3.19
N SER A 28 7.91 -5.04 -3.10
CA SER A 28 8.99 -4.88 -2.12
C SER A 28 9.93 -3.71 -2.44
N LYS A 29 10.02 -3.32 -3.72
CA LYS A 29 10.75 -2.12 -4.18
C LYS A 29 10.07 -0.80 -3.81
N ALA A 30 8.89 -0.83 -3.17
CA ALA A 30 8.23 0.38 -2.72
C ALA A 30 9.10 1.16 -1.70
N GLU A 31 9.39 2.42 -2.02
CA GLU A 31 10.26 3.30 -1.23
C GLU A 31 9.74 3.56 0.18
N LYS A 32 10.65 3.95 1.07
CA LYS A 32 10.31 4.41 2.42
C LYS A 32 9.49 5.71 2.31
N PRO A 33 8.37 5.84 3.05
CA PRO A 33 7.62 7.09 3.13
C PRO A 33 8.53 8.26 3.50
N ASN A 34 8.48 9.33 2.72
CA ASN A 34 9.04 10.63 3.09
C ASN A 34 7.88 11.56 3.47
N TRP A 35 7.72 11.79 4.77
CA TRP A 35 6.61 12.59 5.30
C TRP A 35 6.93 14.09 5.20
N LYS A 36 5.99 14.87 4.68
CA LYS A 36 6.11 16.32 4.50
C LYS A 36 5.57 17.11 5.70
N THR A 37 4.61 16.55 6.42
CA THR A 37 4.02 17.15 7.62
C THR A 37 4.55 16.49 8.89
N ASN A 38 4.11 16.97 10.06
CA ASN A 38 4.32 16.27 11.34
C ASN A 38 3.43 15.01 11.49
N CYS A 39 2.59 14.71 10.50
CA CYS A 39 1.61 13.64 10.44
C CYS A 39 0.61 13.58 11.59
N THR A 40 0.51 14.63 12.42
CA THR A 40 -0.40 14.72 13.55
C THR A 40 -1.52 15.66 13.19
N PHE A 41 -2.59 15.10 12.66
CA PHE A 41 -3.75 15.86 12.20
C PHE A 41 -4.71 16.17 13.35
N LYS A 42 -5.28 17.38 13.36
CA LYS A 42 -6.34 17.80 14.29
C LYS A 42 -7.44 18.53 13.52
N TYR A 43 -8.70 18.22 13.81
CA TYR A 43 -9.86 18.89 13.21
C TYR A 43 -10.11 20.31 13.74
N ASN A 44 -9.61 20.61 14.95
CA ASN A 44 -9.64 21.94 15.54
C ASN A 44 -8.32 22.15 16.29
N GLN A 45 -7.78 23.37 16.26
CA GLN A 45 -6.56 23.73 16.96
C GLN A 45 -6.68 23.56 18.48
N ASP A 46 -7.90 23.71 19.02
CA ASP A 46 -8.17 23.61 20.47
C ASP A 46 -8.55 22.19 20.95
N ASN A 47 -8.77 21.24 20.05
CA ASN A 47 -9.19 19.90 20.44
C ASN A 47 -7.98 19.00 20.76
N ALA A 48 -8.09 18.22 21.84
CA ALA A 48 -7.12 17.21 22.23
C ALA A 48 -7.11 15.99 21.28
N GLN A 49 -8.21 15.74 20.56
CA GLN A 49 -8.28 14.61 19.63
C GLN A 49 -7.44 14.87 18.38
N SER A 50 -6.39 14.06 18.22
CA SER A 50 -5.50 14.07 17.08
C SER A 50 -5.44 12.69 16.43
N THR A 51 -5.23 12.67 15.12
CA THR A 51 -5.02 11.46 14.33
C THR A 51 -3.59 11.44 13.83
N ASN A 52 -2.84 10.40 14.20
CA ASN A 52 -1.52 10.18 13.64
C ASN A 52 -1.64 9.43 12.29
N ILE A 53 -1.39 10.15 11.20
CA ILE A 53 -1.48 9.64 9.81
C ILE A 53 -0.48 8.51 9.55
N GLN A 54 0.69 8.50 10.19
CA GLN A 54 1.72 7.49 9.94
C GLN A 54 1.25 6.07 10.28
N ILE A 55 0.38 5.97 11.29
CA ILE A 55 -0.11 4.70 11.83
C ILE A 55 -1.61 4.47 11.55
N ALA A 56 -2.36 5.47 11.10
CA ALA A 56 -3.79 5.36 10.81
C ALA A 56 -4.08 4.19 9.85
N THR A 57 -4.96 3.27 10.21
CA THR A 57 -5.30 2.09 9.38
C THR A 57 -6.60 2.25 8.62
N ASP A 58 -7.47 3.14 9.08
CA ASP A 58 -8.78 3.39 8.48
C ASP A 58 -8.65 4.36 7.28
N ILE A 59 -8.86 3.82 6.08
CA ILE A 59 -8.85 4.59 4.83
C ILE A 59 -10.01 5.60 4.82
N ALA A 60 -11.18 5.27 5.37
CA ALA A 60 -12.32 6.18 5.38
C ALA A 60 -12.02 7.41 6.24
N ALA A 61 -11.38 7.21 7.40
CA ALA A 61 -10.90 8.32 8.24
C ALA A 61 -9.87 9.19 7.51
N LEU A 62 -8.92 8.59 6.80
CA LEU A 62 -7.92 9.34 6.00
C LEU A 62 -8.57 10.17 4.88
N VAL A 63 -9.57 9.61 4.20
CA VAL A 63 -10.36 10.33 3.19
C VAL A 63 -11.17 11.46 3.82
N ALA A 64 -11.77 11.24 4.99
CA ALA A 64 -12.51 12.27 5.72
C ALA A 64 -11.62 13.45 6.13
N ILE A 65 -10.38 13.18 6.57
CA ILE A 65 -9.37 14.20 6.87
C ILE A 65 -9.09 15.07 5.63
N LEU A 66 -8.83 14.45 4.47
CA LEU A 66 -8.55 15.20 3.25
C LEU A 66 -9.78 16.00 2.77
N GLY A 67 -10.98 15.40 2.86
CA GLY A 67 -12.24 16.08 2.55
C GLY A 67 -12.48 17.32 3.42
N PHE A 68 -12.17 17.22 4.71
CA PHE A 68 -12.20 18.37 5.62
C PHE A 68 -11.18 19.45 5.22
N LEU A 69 -9.94 19.07 4.91
CA LEU A 69 -8.92 20.03 4.49
C LEU A 69 -9.32 20.76 3.20
N TYR A 70 -9.92 20.06 2.24
CA TYR A 70 -10.45 20.68 1.02
C TYR A 70 -11.58 21.68 1.31
N SER A 71 -12.51 21.33 2.20
CA SER A 71 -13.61 22.24 2.54
C SER A 71 -13.07 23.51 3.21
N GLN A 72 -12.13 23.38 4.15
CA GLN A 72 -11.52 24.52 4.82
C GLN A 72 -10.71 25.40 3.87
N SER A 73 -9.90 24.80 3.00
CA SER A 73 -9.17 25.56 1.97
C SER A 73 -10.13 26.36 1.10
N MET A 74 -11.21 25.74 0.61
CA MET A 74 -12.18 26.40 -0.25
C MET A 74 -12.87 27.59 0.43
N TYR A 75 -13.27 27.44 1.71
CA TYR A 75 -13.89 28.53 2.45
C TYR A 75 -12.89 29.63 2.80
N PHE A 76 -11.64 29.26 3.10
CA PHE A 76 -10.57 30.20 3.36
C PHE A 76 -10.27 31.06 2.13
N ASP A 77 -10.12 30.46 0.95
CA ASP A 77 -9.85 31.18 -0.30
C ASP A 77 -10.99 32.15 -0.65
N LYS A 78 -12.24 31.75 -0.42
CA LYS A 78 -13.41 32.63 -0.57
C LYS A 78 -13.37 33.81 0.41
N ALA A 79 -13.01 33.57 1.67
CA ALA A 79 -12.90 34.63 2.68
C ALA A 79 -11.76 35.60 2.34
N ALA A 80 -10.59 35.08 1.94
CA ALA A 80 -9.44 35.86 1.53
C ALA A 80 -9.77 36.78 0.34
N THR A 81 -10.42 36.22 -0.68
CA THR A 81 -10.91 36.98 -1.84
C THR A 81 -11.91 38.07 -1.42
N THR A 82 -12.87 37.73 -0.56
CA THR A 82 -13.89 38.68 -0.07
C THR A 82 -13.27 39.84 0.70
N LEU A 83 -12.22 39.57 1.46
CA LEU A 83 -11.49 40.56 2.24
C LEU A 83 -10.41 41.30 1.43
N GLY A 84 -10.16 40.88 0.18
CA GLY A 84 -9.13 41.46 -0.68
C GLY A 84 -7.71 41.19 -0.21
N VAL A 85 -7.47 40.08 0.49
CA VAL A 85 -6.17 39.71 1.03
C VAL A 85 -5.58 38.50 0.28
N ASP A 86 -4.28 38.55 0.01
CA ASP A 86 -3.54 37.43 -0.57
C ASP A 86 -2.80 36.69 0.56
N VAL A 87 -3.48 35.71 1.14
CA VAL A 87 -2.95 34.84 2.19
C VAL A 87 -3.13 33.39 1.77
N LYS A 88 -2.12 32.55 2.00
CA LYS A 88 -2.16 31.13 1.66
C LYS A 88 -2.79 30.32 2.79
N PHE A 89 -3.70 29.43 2.43
CA PHE A 89 -4.24 28.46 3.37
C PHE A 89 -3.14 27.52 3.88
N THR A 90 -3.03 27.41 5.20
CA THR A 90 -2.21 26.40 5.87
C THR A 90 -3.02 25.79 7.01
N TRP A 91 -2.76 24.51 7.30
CA TRP A 91 -3.39 23.82 8.41
C TRP A 91 -2.32 23.14 9.27
N GLY A 92 -2.30 23.45 10.56
CA GLY A 92 -1.24 22.97 11.46
C GLY A 92 0.17 23.36 11.01
N GLY A 93 0.30 24.49 10.29
CA GLY A 93 1.58 24.98 9.75
C GLY A 93 2.06 24.29 8.46
N SER A 94 1.28 23.38 7.87
CA SER A 94 1.61 22.71 6.60
C SER A 94 0.61 23.09 5.49
N SER A 95 1.02 22.97 4.24
CA SER A 95 0.15 23.25 3.09
C SER A 95 -0.85 22.11 2.85
N LEU A 96 -1.91 22.40 2.08
CA LEU A 96 -2.87 21.39 1.65
C LEU A 96 -2.22 20.27 0.83
N ASP A 97 -1.26 20.62 -0.03
CA ASP A 97 -0.54 19.66 -0.87
C ASP A 97 0.34 18.73 -0.03
N ASP A 98 1.01 19.26 1.01
CA ASP A 98 1.81 18.43 1.92
C ASP A 98 0.94 17.42 2.66
N TRP A 99 -0.23 17.84 3.16
CA TRP A 99 -1.19 16.93 3.80
C TRP A 99 -1.72 15.88 2.83
N ARG A 100 -2.04 16.27 1.59
CA ARG A 100 -2.50 15.35 0.54
C ARG A 100 -1.46 14.27 0.26
N ASP A 101 -0.20 14.67 0.11
CA ASP A 101 0.90 13.76 -0.20
C ASP A 101 1.16 12.76 0.94
N ASP A 102 1.11 13.23 2.19
CA ASP A 102 1.23 12.35 3.36
C ASP A 102 0.07 11.35 3.46
N ILE A 103 -1.17 11.83 3.27
CA ILE A 103 -2.36 10.97 3.28
C ILE A 103 -2.28 9.93 2.16
N GLN A 104 -1.90 10.34 0.95
CA GLN A 104 -1.75 9.44 -0.20
C GLN A 104 -0.65 8.40 0.06
N THR A 105 0.49 8.84 0.60
CA THR A 105 1.59 7.94 0.97
C THR A 105 1.13 6.89 1.96
N ARG A 106 0.33 7.27 2.96
CA ARG A 106 -0.23 6.31 3.92
C ARG A 106 -1.21 5.34 3.27
N ILE A 107 -2.14 5.83 2.45
CA ILE A 107 -3.11 4.99 1.74
C ILE A 107 -2.38 3.97 0.85
N ASN A 108 -1.37 4.41 0.11
CA ASN A 108 -0.53 3.54 -0.73
C ASN A 108 0.11 2.43 0.12
N LYS A 109 0.65 2.76 1.29
CA LYS A 109 1.23 1.78 2.21
C LYS A 109 0.20 0.76 2.72
N ILE A 110 -1.01 1.20 3.07
CA ILE A 110 -2.09 0.30 3.49
C ILE A 110 -2.46 -0.66 2.36
N GLN A 111 -2.65 -0.15 1.14
CA GLN A 111 -2.99 -0.95 -0.03
C GLN A 111 -1.89 -1.94 -0.40
N ILE A 112 -0.62 -1.50 -0.35
CA ILE A 112 0.55 -2.36 -0.55
C ILE A 112 0.56 -3.50 0.46
N ASN A 113 0.36 -3.20 1.75
CA ASN A 113 0.35 -4.23 2.79
C ASN A 113 -0.82 -5.21 2.61
N LYS A 114 -2.00 -4.72 2.22
CA LYS A 114 -3.14 -5.58 1.89
C LYS A 114 -2.82 -6.53 0.73
N LYS A 115 -2.23 -6.01 -0.35
CA LYS A 115 -1.80 -6.83 -1.50
C LYS A 115 -0.74 -7.86 -1.10
N LYS A 116 0.22 -7.51 -0.24
CA LYS A 116 1.21 -8.47 0.29
C LYS A 116 0.53 -9.61 1.05
N ALA A 117 -0.40 -9.30 1.96
CA ALA A 117 -1.14 -10.31 2.72
C ALA A 117 -2.00 -11.21 1.81
N GLU A 118 -2.63 -10.65 0.79
CA GLU A 118 -3.38 -11.43 -0.22
C GLU A 118 -2.46 -12.37 -1.00
N LEU A 119 -1.28 -11.90 -1.42
CA LEU A 119 -0.29 -12.72 -2.11
C LEU A 119 0.25 -13.84 -1.22
N GLU A 120 0.56 -13.58 0.05
CA GLU A 120 0.99 -14.61 1.00
C GLU A 120 -0.07 -15.70 1.21
N LEU A 121 -1.35 -15.30 1.26
CA LEU A 121 -2.45 -16.26 1.32
C LEU A 121 -2.54 -17.10 0.04
N VAL A 122 -2.35 -16.50 -1.13
CA VAL A 122 -2.32 -17.22 -2.41
C VAL A 122 -1.15 -18.20 -2.45
N GLU A 123 0.06 -17.77 -2.05
CA GLU A 123 1.25 -18.62 -1.95
C GLU A 123 1.00 -19.84 -1.05
N SER A 124 0.50 -19.63 0.18
CA SER A 124 0.16 -20.72 1.11
C SER A 124 -0.86 -21.71 0.55
N ARG A 125 -1.81 -21.23 -0.28
CA ARG A 125 -2.79 -22.10 -0.92
C ARG A 125 -2.18 -22.87 -2.09
N LEU A 126 -1.30 -22.25 -2.87
CA LEU A 126 -0.59 -22.90 -3.96
C LEU A 126 0.35 -23.99 -3.43
N GLU A 127 1.10 -23.73 -2.36
CA GLU A 127 1.99 -24.71 -1.72
C GLU A 127 1.29 -26.01 -1.29
N LYS A 128 0.01 -25.91 -0.89
CA LYS A 128 -0.83 -27.07 -0.53
C LYS A 128 -1.27 -27.90 -1.74
N LEU A 129 -1.25 -27.30 -2.93
CA LEU A 129 -1.63 -27.95 -4.19
C LEU A 129 -0.43 -28.53 -4.94
N VAL A 130 0.79 -28.15 -4.57
CA VAL A 130 2.04 -28.65 -5.16
C VAL A 130 2.15 -30.17 -4.94
N SER A 131 2.30 -30.93 -6.02
CA SER A 131 2.57 -32.37 -5.98
C SER A 131 3.97 -32.66 -5.39
N PRO A 132 4.21 -33.84 -4.79
CA PRO A 132 5.54 -34.22 -4.30
C PRO A 132 6.62 -34.17 -5.38
N GLU A 133 6.28 -34.59 -6.60
CA GLU A 133 7.17 -34.55 -7.76
C GLU A 133 7.52 -33.11 -8.14
N LEU A 134 6.53 -32.21 -8.14
CA LEU A 134 6.76 -30.80 -8.42
C LEU A 134 7.60 -30.12 -7.32
N ARG A 135 7.38 -30.48 -6.06
CA ARG A 135 8.19 -29.97 -4.94
C ARG A 135 9.66 -30.37 -5.10
N ALA A 136 9.93 -31.64 -5.46
CA ALA A 136 11.28 -32.11 -5.72
C ALA A 136 11.93 -31.38 -6.91
N GLN A 137 11.15 -31.06 -7.96
CA GLN A 137 11.64 -30.26 -9.08
C GLN A 137 12.03 -28.84 -8.65
N ILE A 138 11.19 -28.16 -7.86
CA ILE A 138 11.46 -26.82 -7.34
C ILE A 138 12.70 -26.82 -6.44
N GLU A 139 12.82 -27.78 -5.52
CA GLU A 139 14.00 -27.90 -4.65
C GLU A 139 15.29 -28.14 -5.44
N LEU A 140 15.22 -28.97 -6.49
CA LEU A 140 16.37 -29.25 -7.34
C LEU A 140 16.79 -28.02 -8.17
N GLU A 141 15.83 -27.22 -8.64
CA GLU A 141 16.09 -25.92 -9.28
C GLU A 141 16.71 -24.92 -8.30
N GLU A 142 16.20 -24.83 -7.06
CA GLU A 142 16.77 -23.94 -6.03
C GLU A 142 18.19 -24.35 -5.64
N ILE A 143 18.47 -25.65 -5.46
CA ILE A 143 19.82 -26.17 -5.21
C ILE A 143 20.75 -25.88 -6.40
N SER A 144 20.27 -26.06 -7.63
CA SER A 144 21.05 -25.76 -8.84
C SER A 144 21.42 -24.28 -8.92
N ALA A 145 20.46 -23.40 -8.63
CA ALA A 145 20.68 -21.95 -8.56
C ALA A 145 21.67 -21.56 -7.45
N MET A 146 21.59 -22.18 -6.26
CA MET A 146 22.57 -21.96 -5.18
C MET A 146 23.98 -22.41 -5.56
N LEU A 147 24.11 -23.44 -6.39
CA LEU A 147 25.37 -23.94 -6.92
C LEU A 147 25.87 -23.15 -8.16
N GLY A 148 25.14 -22.11 -8.59
CA GLY A 148 25.52 -21.26 -9.73
C GLY A 148 25.43 -21.96 -11.09
N LYS A 149 24.58 -23.00 -11.21
CA LYS A 149 24.24 -23.64 -12.48
C LYS A 149 22.88 -23.18 -13.01
#